data_AF-A0A973NR68-F1
#
_entry.id   AF-A0A973NR68-F1
#
_cell.length_a   1.000
_cell.length_b   1.000
_cell.length_c   1.000
_cell.angle_alpha   90.00
_cell.angle_beta   90.00
_cell.angle_gamma   90.00
#
_symmetry.space_group_name_H-M   'P 1'
#
loop_
_entity.id
_entity.type
_entity.pdbx_description
1 polymer ?
#
loop_
_entity_poly.entity_id
_entity_poly.type
_entity_poly.pdbx_seq_one_letter_code
_entity_poly.pdbx_strand_id
1 'polypeptide(L)' 'MAQPLMPHATASWLVENSSLTFEQIAE' A
#
# COMPACT_ATOMS: atom_id res chain seq x y z
N MET A 1 -15.04 4.54 8.31
CA MET A 1 -14.64 4.55 6.88
C MET A 1 -13.76 3.35 6.68
N ALA A 2 -14.10 2.43 5.78
CA ALA A 2 -13.25 1.26 5.53
C ALA A 2 -12.04 1.74 4.72
N GLN A 3 -10.88 1.82 5.39
CA GLN A 3 -9.58 1.99 4.75
C GLN A 3 -9.45 0.92 3.64
N PRO A 4 -9.02 1.29 2.42
CA PRO A 4 -8.98 0.36 1.31
C PRO A 4 -8.09 -0.82 1.67
N LEU A 5 -8.69 -2.01 1.83
CA LEU A 5 -7.96 -3.25 2.05
C LEU A 5 -7.28 -3.63 0.74
N MET A 6 -6.08 -3.11 0.54
CA MET A 6 -5.24 -3.45 -0.58
C MET A 6 -4.71 -4.88 -0.41
N PRO A 7 -4.70 -5.72 -1.47
CA PRO A 7 -4.06 -7.03 -1.43
C PRO A 7 -2.55 -6.90 -1.11
N HIS A 8 -2.00 -7.83 -0.34
CA HIS A 8 -0.58 -7.83 0.04
C HIS A 8 0.37 -7.72 -1.18
N ALA A 9 0.01 -8.35 -2.30
CA ALA A 9 0.78 -8.28 -3.54
C ALA A 9 0.84 -6.86 -4.13
N THR A 10 -0.26 -6.11 -4.06
CA THR A 10 -0.31 -4.72 -4.55
C THR A 10 0.43 -3.79 -3.60
N ALA A 11 0.33 -4.02 -2.30
CA ALA A 11 1.09 -3.24 -1.31
C ALA A 11 2.60 -3.43 -1.49
N SER A 12 3.08 -4.67 -1.66
CA SER A 12 4.49 -4.95 -1.95
C SER A 12 4.94 -4.30 -3.27
N TRP A 13 4.13 -4.43 -4.32
CA TRP A 13 4.43 -3.81 -5.61
C TRP A 13 4.54 -2.28 -5.50
N LEU A 14 3.65 -1.62 -4.77
CA LEU A 14 3.69 -0.16 -4.62
C LEU A 14 4.90 0.31 -3.81
N VAL A 15 5.30 -0.39 -2.74
CA VAL A 15 6.50 -0.06 -1.94
C VAL A 15 7.77 -0.26 -2.76
N GLU A 16 7.79 -1.26 -3.64
CA GLU A 16 8.92 -1.54 -4.52
C GLU A 16 9.02 -0.56 -5.70
N ASN A 17 7.89 -0.04 -6.21
CA ASN A 17 7.82 0.79 -7.42
C ASN A 17 7.65 2.28 -7.14
N SER A 18 7.21 2.64 -5.95
CA SER A 18 7.03 3.99 -5.46
C SER A 18 7.72 4.02 -4.11
N SER A 19 8.61 4.96 -3.83
CA SER A 19 9.36 5.02 -2.57
C SER A 19 8.49 5.33 -1.33
N LEU A 20 7.23 4.92 -1.35
CA LEU A 20 6.21 5.03 -0.33
C LEU A 20 6.31 3.89 0.67
N THR A 21 5.93 4.17 1.92
CA THR A 21 5.86 3.17 2.99
C THR A 21 4.46 2.56 3.08
N PHE A 22 4.35 1.40 3.74
CA PHE A 22 3.05 0.74 3.98
C PHE A 22 2.00 1.64 4.64
N GLU A 23 2.41 2.58 5.49
CA GLU A 23 1.49 3.55 6.11
C GLU A 23 0.96 4.55 5.08
N GLN A 24 1.80 5.00 4.14
CA GLN A 24 1.40 5.96 3.10
C GLN A 24 0.44 5.38 2.04
N ILE A 25 0.48 4.06 1.81
CA ILE A 25 -0.47 3.35 0.94
C ILE A 25 -1.70 2.80 1.69
N ALA A 26 -1.74 2.92 3.02
CA ALA A 26 -2.84 2.47 3.87
C ALA A 26 -3.77 3.62 4.34
N GLU A 27 -3.34 4.87 4.20
CA GLU A 27 -4.19 6.07 4.30
C GLU A 27 -5.12 6.20 3.08
#